data_AF-A0A151SIH7-F1
#
_entry.id   AF-A0A151SIH7-F1
#
_cell.length_a   1.000
_cell.length_b   1.000
_cell.length_c   1.000
_cell.angle_alpha   90.00
_cell.angle_beta   90.00
_cell.angle_gamma   90.00
#
_symmetry.space_group_name_H-M   'P 1'
#
loop_
_entity.id
_entity.type
_entity.pdbx_description
1 polymer ?
#
loop_
_entity_poly.entity_id
_entity_poly.type
_entity_poly.pdbx_seq_one_letter_code
_entity_poly.pdbx_strand_id
1 'polypeptide(L)' 'KLSFFLLQHGYHQSTSDHSLFLKFSSSSTTTLLVYVDYVVLTGNNLTEIENITPLLDVAFKIKDLGNLK' A
#
# COMPACT_ATOMS: atom_id res chain seq x y z
N LYS A 1 -6.70 0.61 -11.92
CA LYS A 1 -6.82 -0.79 -11.45
C LYS A 1 -6.23 -0.95 -10.05
N LEU A 2 -4.98 -0.55 -9.79
CA LEU A 2 -4.38 -0.57 -8.44
C LEU A 2 -5.13 0.32 -7.44
N SER A 3 -5.40 1.58 -7.80
CA SER A 3 -6.15 2.50 -6.93
C SER A 3 -7.49 1.90 -6.49
N PHE A 4 -8.24 1.30 -7.42
CA PHE A 4 -9.50 0.64 -7.11
C PHE A 4 -9.33 -0.57 -6.17
N PHE A 5 -8.30 -1.39 -6.39
CA PHE A 5 -7.97 -2.51 -5.52
C PHE A 5 -7.69 -2.03 -4.07
N LEU A 6 -6.90 -0.98 -3.93
CA LEU A 6 -6.57 -0.39 -2.62
C LEU A 6 -7.81 0.20 -1.94
N LEU A 7 -8.66 0.92 -2.68
CA LEU A 7 -9.93 1.44 -2.17
C LEU A 7 -10.85 0.30 -1.67
N GLN A 8 -10.93 -0.83 -2.39
CA GLN A 8 -11.70 -2.00 -1.95
C GLN A 8 -11.12 -2.64 -0.68
N HIS A 9 -9.82 -2.56 -0.48
CA HIS A 9 -9.14 -3.02 0.74
C HIS A 9 -9.16 -1.99 1.88
N GLY A 10 -9.90 -0.88 1.75
CA GLY A 10 -10.10 0.11 2.80
C GLY A 10 -8.99 1.16 2.91
N TYR A 11 -8.12 1.28 1.90
CA TYR A 11 -7.23 2.42 1.77
C TYR A 11 -8.00 3.62 1.20
N HIS A 12 -7.54 4.81 1.55
CA HIS A 12 -8.04 6.07 1.02
C HIS A 12 -6.93 6.75 0.24
N GLN A 13 -7.22 7.17 -0.99
CA GLN A 13 -6.28 7.95 -1.77
C GLN A 13 -6.15 9.35 -1.15
N SER A 14 -4.92 9.85 -1.05
CA SER A 14 -4.67 11.21 -0.60
C SER A 14 -5.16 12.21 -1.64
N THR A 15 -5.75 13.31 -1.18
CA THR A 15 -6.18 14.42 -2.04
C THR A 15 -5.01 15.25 -2.53
N SER A 16 -3.89 15.26 -1.81
CA SER A 16 -2.70 16.03 -2.14
C SER A 16 -1.76 15.30 -3.07
N ASP A 17 -1.78 13.96 -3.03
CA ASP A 17 -0.90 13.11 -3.83
C ASP A 17 -1.65 11.87 -4.31
N HIS A 18 -1.90 11.78 -5.61
CA HIS A 18 -2.61 10.65 -6.22
C HIS A 18 -1.83 9.33 -6.16
N SER A 19 -0.52 9.38 -5.88
CA SER A 19 0.31 8.21 -5.65
C SER A 19 0.21 7.71 -4.21
N LEU A 20 -0.27 8.52 -3.27
CA LEU A 20 -0.31 8.18 -1.85
C LEU A 20 -1.68 7.62 -1.45
N PHE A 21 -1.65 6.49 -0.75
CA PHE A 21 -2.79 5.81 -0.18
C PHE A 21 -2.58 5.62 1.32
N LEU A 22 -3.62 5.84 2.11
CA LEU A 22 -3.58 5.83 3.56
C LEU A 22 -4.71 4.95 4.09
N LYS A 23 -4.37 4.03 4.98
CA LYS A 23 -5.33 3.23 5.72
C LYS A 23 -5.16 3.50 7.20
N PHE A 24 -6.22 4.02 7.81
CA PHE A 24 -6.28 4.30 9.24
C PHE A 24 -7.07 3.20 9.92
N SER A 25 -6.48 2.64 10.96
CA SER A 25 -7.05 1.70 11.90
C SER A 25 -6.98 2.31 13.31
N SER A 26 -7.73 1.77 14.25
CA SER A 26 -7.89 2.35 15.60
C SER A 26 -6.57 2.60 16.35
N SER A 27 -5.53 1.81 16.07
CA SER A 27 -4.20 1.93 16.67
C SER A 27 -3.07 1.89 15.63
N SER A 28 -3.41 1.85 14.35
CA SER A 28 -2.43 1.67 13.29
C SER A 28 -2.71 2.49 12.06
N THR A 29 -1.65 2.89 11.38
CA THR A 29 -1.70 3.60 10.11
C THR A 29 -0.77 2.89 9.14
N THR A 30 -1.31 2.53 7.98
CA THR A 30 -0.56 1.97 6.87
C THR A 30 -0.64 2.95 5.70
N THR A 31 0.52 3.34 5.21
CA THR A 31 0.70 4.24 4.09
C THR A 31 1.29 3.46 2.92
N LEU A 32 0.79 3.71 1.73
CA LEU A 32 1.23 3.07 0.50
C LEU A 32 1.48 4.16 -0.54
N LEU A 33 2.67 4.19 -1.10
CA LEU A 33 3.08 5.11 -2.14
C LEU A 33 3.29 4.34 -3.44
N VAL A 34 2.61 4.74 -4.51
CA VAL A 34 2.68 4.12 -5.84
C VAL A 34 3.53 4.97 -6.76
N TYR A 35 4.62 4.41 -7.28
CA TYR A 35 5.56 5.06 -8.18
C TYR A 35 5.79 4.23 -9.43
N VAL A 36 4.93 4.37 -10.44
CA VAL A 36 4.98 3.70 -11.76
C VAL A 36 5.20 2.17 -11.68
N ASP A 37 6.43 1.72 -11.48
CA ASP A 37 6.86 0.32 -11.39
C ASP A 37 7.09 -0.18 -9.95
N TYR A 38 7.13 0.74 -8.99
CA TYR A 38 7.43 0.46 -7.58
C TYR A 38 6.26 0.83 -6.69
N VAL A 39 5.98 0.01 -5.69
CA VAL A 39 5.10 0.38 -4.59
C VAL A 39 5.92 0.35 -3.32
N VAL A 40 5.88 1.46 -2.58
CA VAL A 40 6.46 1.57 -1.25
C VAL A 40 5.33 1.40 -0.26
N LEU A 41 5.43 0.39 0.59
CA LEU A 41 4.48 0.15 1.66
C LEU A 41 5.17 0.44 2.99
N THR A 42 4.52 1.22 3.84
CA THR A 42 5.03 1.56 5.18
C THR A 42 3.88 1.63 6.16
N GLY A 43 4.12 1.36 7.43
CA GLY A 43 3.06 1.37 8.44
C GLY A 43 3.48 0.65 9.70
N ASN A 44 2.71 0.85 10.76
CA ASN A 44 2.96 0.19 12.04
C ASN A 44 2.24 -1.15 12.19
N ASN A 45 1.42 -1.55 11.21
CA ASN A 45 0.74 -2.84 11.19
C ASN A 45 1.44 -3.78 10.21
N LEU A 46 2.42 -4.54 10.73
CA LEU A 46 3.15 -5.54 9.95
C LEU A 46 2.24 -6.63 9.40
N THR A 47 1.21 -7.03 10.15
CA THR A 47 0.25 -8.06 9.69
C THR A 47 -0.54 -7.59 8.47
N GLU A 48 -0.95 -6.31 8.43
CA GLU A 48 -1.59 -5.73 7.25
C GLU A 48 -0.61 -5.70 6.06
N ILE A 49 0.64 -5.33 6.32
CA ILE A 49 1.71 -5.28 5.32
C ILE A 49 1.95 -6.67 4.71
N GLU A 50 2.15 -7.69 5.54
CA GLU A 50 2.36 -9.08 5.12
C GLU A 50 1.15 -9.65 4.38
N ASN A 51 -0.07 -9.20 4.69
CA ASN A 51 -1.27 -9.63 3.96
C ASN A 51 -1.43 -8.95 2.60
N ILE A 52 -1.17 -7.63 2.50
CA ILE A 52 -1.39 -6.86 1.27
C ILE A 52 -0.26 -7.06 0.25
N THR A 53 0.97 -7.28 0.72
CA THR A 53 2.17 -7.45 -0.14
C THR A 53 2.03 -8.58 -1.18
N PRO A 54 1.65 -9.83 -0.83
CA PRO A 54 1.47 -10.88 -1.83
C PRO A 54 0.29 -10.63 -2.77
N LEU A 55 -0.79 -9.99 -2.30
CA LEU A 55 -1.93 -9.63 -3.16
C LEU A 55 -1.52 -8.61 -4.23
N LEU A 56 -0.71 -7.64 -3.80
CA LEU A 56 -0.13 -6.63 -4.65
C LEU A 56 0.82 -7.26 -5.69
N ASP A 57 1.70 -8.17 -5.26
CA ASP A 57 2.60 -8.89 -6.18
C ASP A 57 1.84 -9.71 -7.22
N VAL A 58 0.80 -10.45 -6.81
CA VAL A 58 -0.02 -11.23 -7.74
C VAL A 58 -0.80 -10.34 -8.72
N ALA A 59 -1.41 -9.25 -8.25
CA ALA A 59 -2.29 -8.43 -9.07
C ALA A 59 -1.53 -7.45 -9.97
N PHE A 60 -0.36 -6.99 -9.54
CA PHE A 60 0.38 -5.90 -10.20
C PHE A 60 1.85 -6.22 -10.48
N LYS A 61 2.36 -7.41 -10.14
CA LYS A 61 3.76 -7.84 -10.30
C LYS A 61 4.74 -6.83 -9.71
N ILE A 62 4.48 -6.44 -8.48
CA ILE A 62 5.25 -5.38 -7.84
C ILE A 62 6.54 -5.97 -7.31
N LYS A 63 7.64 -5.32 -7.65
CA LYS A 63 8.95 -5.75 -7.19
C LYS A 63 9.08 -5.44 -5.70
N ASP A 64 9.20 -6.48 -4.88
CA ASP A 64 9.59 -6.31 -3.49
C ASP A 64 10.99 -5.67 -3.46
N LEU A 65 11.05 -4.45 -2.92
CA LEU A 65 12.30 -3.68 -2.77
C LEU A 65 13.03 -4.05 -1.47
N GLY A 66 12.44 -4.90 -0.62
CA GLY A 66 12.90 -5.17 0.73
C GLY A 66 12.66 -3.98 1.66
N ASN A 67 13.12 -4.09 2.91
CA ASN A 67 13.06 -2.98 3.85
C ASN A 67 13.92 -1.82 3.36
N LEU A 68 13.29 -0.66 3.10
CA LEU A 68 14.03 0.60 2.98
C LEU A 68 14.80 0.85 4.28
N LYS A 69 16.12 1.01 4.16
CA LYS A 69 17.04 1.23 5.27
C LYS A 69 17.31 2.71 5.46
#